data_AF-A0A943YLZ9-F1
#
_entry.id   AF-A0A943YLZ9-F1
#
_cell.length_a   1.000
_cell.length_b   1.000
_cell.length_c   1.000
_cell.angle_alpha   90.00
_cell.angle_beta   90.00
_cell.angle_gamma   90.00
#
_symmetry.space_group_name_H-M   'P 1'
#
loop_
_entity.id
_entity.type
_entity.pdbx_description
1 polymer ?
#
loop_
_entity_poly.entity_id
_entity_poly.type
_entity_poly.pdbx_seq_one_letter_code
_entity_poly.pdbx_strand_id
1 'polypeptide(L)' 'MTQNLGEKIRQARREKGMTQEQLAQALFVSRQTVSNWENGVSHS' A
#
# COMPACT_ATOMS: atom_id res chain seq x y z
N MET A 1 -11.22 6.16 -16.66
CA MET A 1 -10.12 6.34 -15.69
C MET A 1 -10.08 5.11 -14.81
N THR A 2 -9.15 4.19 -15.06
CA THR A 2 -9.06 2.91 -14.35
C THR A 2 -8.13 3.09 -13.15
N GLN A 3 -8.65 2.99 -11.92
CA GLN A 3 -7.81 3.02 -10.72
C GLN A 3 -6.79 1.87 -10.77
N ASN A 4 -5.51 2.19 -10.55
CA ASN A 4 -4.47 1.17 -10.49
C ASN A 4 -4.45 0.47 -9.12
N LEU A 5 -3.78 -0.69 -9.01
CA LEU A 5 -3.73 -1.48 -7.78
C LEU A 5 -3.17 -0.68 -6.59
N GLY A 6 -2.14 0.14 -6.81
CA GLY A 6 -1.52 0.96 -5.78
C GLY A 6 -2.45 2.02 -5.21
N GLU A 7 -3.27 2.63 -6.06
CA GLU A 7 -4.31 3.57 -5.64
C GLU A 7 -5.38 2.89 -4.78
N LYS A 8 -5.83 1.69 -5.16
CA LYS A 8 -6.81 0.92 -4.38
C LYS A 8 -6.29 0.56 -3.00
N ILE A 9 -5.03 0.11 -2.91
CA ILE A 9 -4.38 -0.21 -1.64
C ILE A 9 -4.28 1.05 -0.77
N ARG A 10 -3.83 2.16 -1.35
CA ARG A 10 -3.71 3.45 -0.65
C ARG A 10 -5.06 3.94 -0.13
N GLN A 11 -6.10 3.83 -0.94
CA GLN A 11 -7.46 4.23 -0.58
C GLN A 11 -7.97 3.39 0.60
N ALA A 12 -7.96 2.05 0.47
CA ALA A 12 -8.42 1.15 1.52
C ALA A 12 -7.66 1.33 2.84
N ARG A 13 -6.34 1.60 2.76
CA ARG A 13 -5.52 1.90 3.94
C ARG A 13 -5.97 3.19 4.64
N ARG A 14 -6.21 4.26 3.86
CA ARG A 14 -6.65 5.56 4.39
C ARG A 14 -8.06 5.50 4.95
N GLU A 15 -8.97 4.76 4.33
CA GLU A 15 -10.32 4.52 4.83
C GLU A 15 -10.31 3.83 6.20
N LYS A 16 -9.31 2.99 6.46
CA LYS A 16 -9.08 2.36 7.76
C LYS A 16 -8.25 3.22 8.74
N GLY A 17 -7.89 4.45 8.37
CA GLY A 17 -7.07 5.34 9.21
C GLY A 17 -5.65 4.82 9.46
N MET A 18 -5.12 3.93 8.61
CA MET A 18 -3.84 3.27 8.82
C MET A 18 -2.68 4.02 8.17
N THR A 19 -1.51 4.00 8.82
CA THR A 19 -0.23 4.33 8.19
C THR A 19 0.29 3.17 7.34
N GLN A 20 1.25 3.42 6.45
CA GLN A 20 1.89 2.33 5.68
C GLN A 20 2.57 1.31 6.60
N GLU A 21 3.11 1.76 7.74
CA GLU A 21 3.72 0.92 8.77
C GLU A 21 2.68 -0.02 9.41
N GLN A 22 1.52 0.52 9.78
CA GLN A 22 0.43 -0.28 10.37
C GLN A 22 -0.13 -1.31 9.38
N LEU A 23 -0.29 -0.94 8.11
CA LEU A 23 -0.71 -1.89 7.08
C LEU A 23 0.34 -2.98 6.87
N ALA A 24 1.63 -2.61 6.87
CA ALA A 24 2.73 -3.55 6.72
C ALA A 24 2.77 -4.57 7.86
N GLN A 25 2.62 -4.11 9.10
CA GLN A 25 2.52 -4.98 10.27
C GLN A 25 1.31 -5.92 10.20
N ALA A 26 0.14 -5.42 9.80
CA ALA A 26 -1.07 -6.23 9.67
C ALA A 26 -0.97 -7.32 8.57
N LEU A 27 -0.13 -7.10 7.56
CA LEU A 27 0.08 -8.02 6.44
C LEU A 27 1.39 -8.81 6.52
N PHE A 28 2.14 -8.66 7.62
CA PHE A 28 3.45 -9.31 7.83
C PHE A 28 4.46 -9.04 6.71
N VAL A 29 4.47 -7.82 6.18
CA VAL A 29 5.43 -7.36 5.18
C VAL A 29 6.20 -6.15 5.69
N SER A 30 7.24 -5.73 4.96
CA SER A 30 7.94 -4.49 5.28
C SER A 30 7.11 -3.26 4.86
N ARG A 31 7.30 -2.12 5.55
CA ARG A 31 6.74 -0.84 5.11
C ARG A 31 7.14 -0.49 3.68
N GLN A 32 8.37 -0.82 3.27
CA GLN A 32 8.87 -0.59 1.92
C GLN A 32 8.08 -1.40 0.88
N THR A 33 7.70 -2.63 1.21
CA THR A 33 6.81 -3.46 0.37
C THR A 33 5.47 -2.76 0.13
N VAL A 34 4.84 -2.23 1.19
CA VAL A 34 3.59 -1.45 1.07
C VAL A 34 3.79 -0.17 0.24
N SER A 35 4.88 0.55 0.46
CA SER A 35 5.23 1.73 -0.32
C SER A 35 5.39 1.42 -1.81
N ASN A 36 6.05 0.30 -2.14
CA ASN A 36 6.25 -0.16 -3.51
C ASN A 36 4.93 -0.50 -4.19
N TRP A 37 4.01 -1.19 -3.48
CA TRP A 37 2.66 -1.45 -3.97
C TRP A 37 1.89 -0.17 -4.27
N GLU A 38 1.90 0.79 -3.34
CA GLU A 38 1.16 2.05 -3.50
C GLU A 38 1.72 2.98 -4.57
N ASN A 39 3.03 2.93 -4.81
CA ASN A 39 3.72 3.81 -5.76
C ASN A 39 3.94 3.16 -7.14
N GLY A 40 3.55 1.89 -7.31
CA GLY A 40 3.75 1.15 -8.56
C GLY A 40 5.22 0.84 -8.87
N VAL A 41 6.12 1.01 -7.90
CA VAL A 41 7.55 0.73 -8.06
C VAL A 41 7.80 -0.72 -7.66
N SER A 42 7.40 -1.65 -8.52
CA SER A 42 8.01 -2.98 -8.52
C SER A 42 9.31 -2.83 -9.31
N HIS A 43 10.43 -2.59 -8.63
CA HIS A 43 11.72 -2.87 -9.27
C HIS A 43 11.75 -4.38 -9.49
N SER A 44 11.74 -4.77 -10.76
CA SER A 44 12.03 -6.11 -11.26
C SER A 44 13.34 -6.64 -10.69
#